data_AF-A0A8X6JVC0-F1
#
_entry.id   AF-A0A8X6JVC0-F1
#
_cell.length_a   1.000
_cell.length_b   1.000
_cell.length_c   1.000
_cell.angle_alpha   90.00
_cell.angle_beta   90.00
_cell.angle_gamma   90.00
#
_symmetry.space_group_name_H-M   'P 1'
#
loop_
_entity.id
_entity.type
_entity.pdbx_description
1 polymer ?
#
loop_
_entity_poly.entity_id
_entity_poly.type
_entity_poly.pdbx_seq_one_letter_code
_entity_poly.pdbx_strand_id
1 'polypeptide(L)' 'MVLIGDDNKKCLSWPIAKIIELIPGRDGEIRTVRLKTQHGTVVRPVQRIFPLEVQAIANNDKELKEESNSVNVLNLKMS' A
#
# COMPACT_ATOMS: atom_id res chain seq x y z
N MET A 1 0.40 1.37 -4.68
CA MET A 1 0.07 0.27 -5.62
C MET A 1 0.46 0.70 -7.04
N VAL A 2 0.46 -0.22 -8.02
CA VAL A 2 0.82 0.10 -9.42
C VAL A 2 -0.17 -0.52 -10.41
N LEU A 3 -0.29 0.06 -11.60
CA LEU A 3 -0.94 -0.52 -12.77
C LEU A 3 0.08 -1.23 -13.65
N ILE A 4 -0.36 -2.29 -14.33
CA ILE A 4 0.45 -3.03 -15.30
C ILE A 4 -0.10 -2.76 -16.70
N GLY A 5 0.72 -2.15 -17.56
CA GLY A 5 0.40 -1.93 -18.97
C GLY A 5 0.12 -3.24 -19.71
N ASP A 6 -1.01 -3.30 -20.40
CA ASP A 6 -1.46 -4.42 -21.25
C ASP A 6 -1.97 -3.86 -22.58
N ASP A 7 -1.25 -4.12 -23.67
CA ASP A 7 -1.56 -3.58 -25.01
C ASP A 7 -2.89 -4.11 -25.57
N ASN A 8 -3.37 -5.25 -25.05
CA ASN A 8 -4.62 -5.85 -25.48
C ASN A 8 -5.83 -5.27 -24.75
N LYS A 9 -5.62 -4.37 -23.79
CA LYS A 9 -6.67 -3.79 -22.96
C LYS A 9 -6.61 -2.27 -22.99
N LYS A 10 -7.79 -1.65 -22.86
CA LYS A 10 -7.88 -0.22 -22.57
C LYS A 10 -7.19 0.06 -21.24
N CYS A 11 -6.57 1.25 -21.12
CA CYS A 11 -5.84 1.67 -19.92
C CYS A 11 -6.66 1.54 -18.62
N LEU A 12 -7.96 1.87 -18.67
CA LEU A 12 -8.88 1.72 -17.53
C LEU A 12 -9.06 0.27 -17.04
N SER A 13 -8.69 -0.72 -17.85
CA SER A 13 -8.79 -2.14 -17.55
C SER A 13 -7.43 -2.77 -17.28
N TRP A 14 -6.38 -1.97 -17.13
CA TRP A 14 -5.06 -2.47 -16.75
C TRP A 14 -5.09 -3.04 -15.33
N PRO A 15 -4.52 -4.23 -15.11
CA PRO A 15 -4.57 -4.86 -13.80
C PRO A 15 -3.74 -4.09 -12.79
N ILE A 16 -4.28 -3.97 -11.58
CA ILE A 16 -3.60 -3.40 -10.43
C ILE A 16 -2.76 -4.50 -9.75
N ALA A 17 -1.56 -4.14 -9.28
CA ALA A 17 -0.68 -5.05 -8.59
C ALA A 17 0.15 -4.37 -7.49
N LYS A 18 0.81 -5.21 -6.70
CA LYS A 18 1.87 -4.82 -5.76
C LYS A 18 3.20 -5.37 -6.26
N ILE A 19 4.24 -4.54 -6.29
CA ILE A 19 5.61 -5.00 -6.57
C ILE A 19 6.06 -5.84 -5.37
N ILE A 20 6.54 -7.04 -5.63
CA ILE A 20 7.02 -7.99 -4.59
C ILE A 20 8.51 -8.32 -4.72
N GLU A 21 9.13 -8.04 -5.87
CA GLU A 21 10.57 -8.26 -6.09
C GLU A 21 11.08 -7.34 -7.21
N LEU A 22 12.30 -6.84 -7.05
CA LEU A 22 13.05 -6.11 -8.09
C LEU A 22 14.07 -7.05 -8.71
N ILE A 23 14.12 -7.09 -10.05
CA ILE A 23 15.01 -8.01 -10.78
C ILE A 23 16.02 -7.16 -11.56
N PRO A 24 17.28 -7.06 -11.10
CA PRO A 24 18.33 -6.34 -11.79
C PRO A 24 18.80 -7.07 -13.05
N GLY A 25 19.29 -6.30 -14.02
CA GLY A 25 20.03 -6.79 -15.18
C GLY A 25 21.49 -7.10 -14.86
N ARG A 26 22.26 -7.48 -15.89
CA ARG A 26 23.69 -7.79 -15.77
C ARG A 26 24.52 -6.57 -15.34
N ASP A 27 24.05 -5.39 -15.68
CA ASP A 27 24.61 -4.09 -15.31
C ASP A 27 24.18 -3.60 -13.92
N GLY A 28 23.35 -4.37 -13.20
CA GLY A 28 22.82 -4.00 -11.88
C GLY A 28 21.56 -3.14 -11.92
N GLU A 29 21.17 -2.64 -13.10
CA GLU A 29 19.99 -1.78 -13.26
C GLU A 29 18.67 -2.56 -13.20
N ILE A 30 17.65 -2.00 -12.53
CA ILE A 30 16.34 -2.65 -12.44
C ILE A 30 15.60 -2.52 -13.77
N ARG A 31 15.52 -3.63 -14.51
CA ARG A 31 14.81 -3.68 -15.81
C ARG A 31 13.45 -4.36 -15.72
N THR A 32 13.28 -5.25 -14.75
CA THR A 32 12.06 -6.04 -14.57
C THR A 32 11.66 -6.12 -13.11
N VAL A 33 10.37 -6.30 -12.87
CA VAL A 33 9.81 -6.48 -11.53
C VAL A 33 8.85 -7.66 -11.50
N ARG A 34 8.80 -8.35 -10.36
CA ARG A 34 7.77 -9.34 -10.07
C ARG A 34 6.63 -8.67 -9.31
N LEU A 35 5.42 -8.93 -9.75
CA LEU A 35 4.21 -8.27 -9.27
C LEU A 35 3.23 -9.33 -8.78
N LYS A 36 2.56 -9.06 -7.65
CA LYS A 36 1.41 -9.82 -7.20
C LYS A 36 0.14 -9.09 -7.63
N THR A 37 -0.64 -9.77 -8.47
CA THR A 37 -2.01 -9.41 -8.86
C THR A 37 -3.00 -10.25 -8.05
N GLN A 38 -4.30 -9.95 -8.18
CA GLN A 38 -5.37 -10.76 -7.58
C GLN A 38 -5.37 -12.22 -8.07
N HIS A 39 -4.91 -12.47 -9.31
CA HIS A 39 -4.95 -13.80 -9.94
C HIS A 39 -3.63 -14.56 -9.86
N GLY A 40 -2.61 -14.01 -9.22
CA GLY A 40 -1.30 -14.65 -9.16
C GLY A 40 -0.15 -13.67 -9.34
N THR A 41 1.03 -14.19 -9.68
CA THR A 41 2.23 -13.40 -9.89
C THR A 41 2.56 -13.29 -11.38
N VAL A 42 3.06 -12.12 -11.78
CA VAL A 42 3.50 -11.85 -13.15
C VAL A 42 4.83 -11.11 -13.12
N VAL A 43 5.64 -11.27 -14.16
CA VAL A 43 6.88 -10.51 -14.35
C VAL A 43 6.70 -9.59 -15.54
N ARG A 44 7.08 -8.32 -15.38
CA ARG A 44 6.98 -7.30 -16.42
C ARG A 44 8.17 -6.34 -16.39
N PRO A 45 8.57 -5.79 -17.55
CA PRO A 45 9.53 -4.70 -17.60
C PRO A 45 9.04 -3.49 -16.82
N VAL A 46 9.97 -2.73 -16.21
CA VAL A 46 9.65 -1.51 -15.46
C VAL A 46 8.90 -0.50 -16.32
N GLN A 47 9.18 -0.44 -17.62
CA GLN A 47 8.52 0.45 -18.58
C GLN A 47 7.02 0.17 -18.74
N ARG A 48 6.53 -0.99 -18.28
CA ARG A 48 5.10 -1.35 -18.28
C ARG A 48 4.43 -1.11 -16.94
N ILE A 49 5.11 -0.46 -15.99
CA ILE A 49 4.60 -0.25 -14.63
C ILE A 49 4.30 1.22 -14.42
N PHE A 50 3.06 1.52 -14.03
CA PHE A 50 2.59 2.89 -13.84
C PHE A 50 2.18 3.06 -12.37
N PRO A 51 2.76 4.01 -11.62
CA PRO A 51 2.39 4.23 -10.23
C PRO A 51 0.94 4.74 -10.14
N LEU A 52 0.20 4.25 -9.15
CA LEU A 52 -1.07 4.86 -8.77
C LEU A 52 -0.79 5.99 -7.79
N GLU A 53 -1.22 7.20 -8.13
CA GLU A 53 -1.26 8.30 -7.16
C GLU A 53 -2.33 7.99 -6.12
N VAL A 54 -1.90 7.75 -4.88
CA VAL A 54 -2.82 7.55 -3.77
C VAL A 54 -2.48 8.61 -2.73
N GLN A 55 -3.44 9.46 -2.40
CA GLN A 55 -3.31 10.32 -1.23
C GLN A 55 -3.39 9.42 0.00
N ALA A 56 -2.35 9.42 0.82
CA ALA A 56 -2.40 8.74 2.10
C ALA A 56 -3.47 9.42 2.96
N ILE A 57 -4.63 8.77 3.10
CA ILE A 57 -5.56 9.11 4.17
C ILE A 57 -4.87 8.61 5.43
N ALA A 58 -4.18 9.51 6.14
CA ALA A 58 -3.69 9.23 7.47
C ALA A 58 -4.93 9.00 8.34
N ASN A 59 -5.27 7.73 8.56
CA ASN A 59 -6.21 7.38 9.61
C ASN A 59 -5.52 7.80 10.90
N ASN A 60 -5.98 8.91 11.48
CA ASN A 60 -5.66 9.25 12.85
C ASN A 60 -6.32 8.17 13.71
N ASP A 61 -5.58 7.09 13.97
CA ASP A 61 -5.89 6.12 15.00
C ASP A 61 -5.78 6.84 16.36
N LYS A 62 -6.77 7.69 16.67
CA LYS A 62 -7.02 8.13 18.03
C LYS A 62 -7.60 6.94 18.78
N GLU A 63 -6.68 6.18 19.31
CA GLU A 63 -6.81 5.30 20.46
C GLU A 63 -8.00 5.67 21.38
N LEU A 64 -9.10 4.92 21.27
CA LEU A 64 -10.12 4.87 22.30
C LEU A 64 -9.56 4.07 23.48
N LYS A 65 -8.90 4.76 24.42
CA LYS A 65 -8.58 4.22 25.75
C LYS A 65 -9.05 5.17 26.85
N GLU A 66 -9.94 4.63 27.68
CA GLU A 66 -10.16 4.93 29.10
C GLU A 66 -10.69 6.32 29.50
N GLU A 67 -11.95 6.61 29.18
CA GLU A 67 -12.82 7.35 30.12
C GLU A 67 -13.31 6.39 31.22
N SER A 68 -12.39 5.87 32.04
CA SER A 68 -12.72 5.23 33.33
C SER A 68 -11.95 5.87 34.49
N ASN A 69 -11.13 6.89 34.25
CA ASN A 69 -10.39 7.54 35.32
C ASN A 69 -11.07 8.80 35.89
N SER A 70 -12.25 9.20 35.41
CA SER A 70 -12.95 10.37 35.97
C SER A 70 -13.72 10.06 37.27
N VAL A 71 -13.96 8.78 37.60
CA VAL A 71 -14.66 8.41 38.85
C VAL A 71 -13.68 8.34 40.04
N ASN A 72 -12.39 8.10 39.81
CA ASN A 72 -11.41 7.98 40.90
C ASN A 72 -10.83 9.33 41.38
N VAL A 73 -10.90 10.40 40.58
CA VAL A 73 -10.39 11.73 41.01
C VAL A 73 -11.37 12.46 41.92
N LEU A 74 -12.67 12.13 41.86
CA LEU A 74 -13.70 12.74 42.71
C LEU A 74 -13.70 12.17 44.14
N ASN A 75 -13.17 10.96 44.35
CA ASN A 75 -13.15 10.32 45.67
C ASN A 75 -11.93 10.66 46.54
N LEU A 76 -11.01 11.52 46.07
CA LEU A 76 -9.83 11.93 46.85
C LEU A 76 -9.83 13.40 47.28
N LYS A 77 -10.91 14.14 47.02
CA LYS A 77 -11.04 15.57 47.40
C LYS A 77 -12.07 15.87 48.48
N MET A 78 -12.59 14.84 49.14
CA MET A 78 -13.44 14.98 50.33
C MET A 78 -12.90 14.09 51.45
N SER A 79 -11.82 14.52 52.09
CA SER A 79 -11.52 14.23 53.50
C SER A 79 -10.56 15.27 54.05
#